data_AF-A0A7J9M6Y3-F1
#
_entry.id   AF-A0A7J9M6Y3-F1
#
_cell.length_a   1.000
_cell.length_b   1.000
_cell.length_c   1.000
_cell.angle_alpha   90.00
_cell.angle_beta   90.00
_cell.angle_gamma   90.00
#
_symmetry.space_group_name_H-M   'P 1'
#
loop_
_entity.id
_entity.type
_entity.pdbx_description
1 polymer ?
#
loop_
_entity_poly.entity_id
_entity_poly.type
_entity_poly.pdbx_seq_one_letter_code
_entity_poly.pdbx_strand_id
1 'polypeptide(L)'
;MSAGFQVQFLRGFSPLSKRTASDPQCPRCNQAVEDVNHALRFCERHVELAILATRSLQSISSTIVHWSLSPVNVVKVNVDDGFILAHRKVCSEVIIRDEYGQILGACSWLTNQVSTVFAAEALAVACGLRFAYDMGFLLVMLDGDSKLVIDKINDSLEDLSKISALIWEAKEVSKFFRDSRF
;
A
#
# COMPACT_ATOMS: atom_id res chain seq x y z
N MET A 1 -33.54 6.22 -15.48
CA MET A 1 -32.39 6.97 -16.03
C MET A 1 -31.45 7.27 -14.87
N SER A 2 -30.56 6.33 -14.55
CA SER A 2 -29.53 6.52 -13.51
C SER A 2 -28.19 6.63 -14.22
N ALA A 3 -27.57 7.81 -14.10
CA ALA A 3 -26.23 8.05 -14.60
C ALA A 3 -25.25 7.23 -13.76
N GLY A 4 -24.61 6.24 -14.39
CA GLY A 4 -23.54 5.47 -13.79
C GLY A 4 -22.30 6.32 -13.60
N PHE A 5 -21.89 6.51 -12.34
CA PHE A 5 -20.57 7.02 -11.99
C PHE A 5 -19.54 5.95 -12.38
N GLN A 6 -18.92 6.08 -13.55
CA GLN A 6 -17.64 5.44 -13.83
C GLN A 6 -16.57 6.20 -13.04
N VAL A 7 -16.09 5.61 -11.95
CA VAL A 7 -14.82 6.03 -11.34
C VAL A 7 -13.74 5.72 -12.37
N GLN A 8 -13.25 6.77 -13.03
CA GLN A 8 -12.10 6.69 -13.91
C GLN A 8 -10.91 6.21 -13.08
N PHE A 9 -10.50 4.95 -13.32
CA PHE A 9 -9.15 4.52 -13.02
C PHE A 9 -8.19 5.56 -13.59
N LEU A 10 -7.33 6.15 -12.76
CA LEU A 10 -6.23 6.97 -13.22
C LEU A 10 -5.38 6.10 -14.16
N ARG A 11 -5.60 6.27 -15.47
CA ARG A 11 -4.83 5.65 -16.53
C ARG A 11 -3.43 6.27 -16.51
N GLY A 12 -2.57 5.69 -15.68
CA GLY A 12 -1.15 6.01 -15.59
C GLY A 12 -0.25 4.77 -15.52
N PHE A 13 -0.81 3.57 -15.51
CA PHE A 13 -0.03 2.34 -15.58
C PHE A 13 0.45 2.12 -17.01
N SER A 14 1.65 2.61 -17.31
CA SER A 14 2.46 1.93 -18.32
C SER A 14 2.78 0.56 -17.75
N PRO A 15 2.32 -0.54 -18.36
CA PRO A 15 2.77 -1.85 -17.91
C PRO A 15 4.29 -1.86 -17.97
N LEU A 16 4.94 -2.44 -16.96
CA LEU A 16 6.28 -3.01 -17.15
C LEU A 16 6.15 -4.22 -18.09
N SER A 17 5.61 -4.01 -19.29
CA SER A 17 5.66 -4.96 -20.38
C SER A 17 6.85 -4.58 -21.25
N LYS A 18 8.01 -5.11 -20.86
CA LYS A 18 9.01 -5.51 -21.84
C LYS A 18 9.30 -6.99 -21.68
N ARG A 19 8.26 -7.81 -21.75
CA ARG A 19 8.38 -9.19 -22.23
C ARG A 19 7.21 -9.47 -23.16
N THR A 20 7.47 -9.38 -24.46
CA THR A 20 6.79 -10.19 -25.46
C THR A 20 7.21 -11.63 -25.23
N ALA A 21 6.68 -12.29 -24.19
CA ALA A 21 6.90 -13.71 -23.94
C ALA A 21 5.60 -14.46 -24.23
N SER A 22 5.70 -15.50 -25.04
CA SER A 22 4.63 -16.45 -25.38
C SER A 22 4.12 -17.26 -24.18
N ASP A 23 4.77 -17.13 -23.03
CA ASP A 23 4.38 -17.73 -21.77
C ASP A 23 3.97 -16.63 -20.79
N PRO A 24 2.68 -16.55 -20.43
CA PRO A 24 2.18 -15.56 -19.50
C PRO A 24 2.42 -15.97 -18.04
N GLN A 25 3.14 -17.05 -17.72
CA GLN A 25 3.35 -17.45 -16.33
C GLN A 25 4.32 -16.53 -15.57
N CYS A 26 4.02 -16.30 -14.28
CA CYS A 26 4.87 -15.53 -13.39
C CYS A 26 6.26 -16.18 -13.23
N PRO A 27 7.35 -15.49 -13.60
CA PRO A 27 8.70 -16.05 -13.54
C PRO A 27 9.21 -16.23 -12.11
N ARG A 28 8.51 -15.67 -11.10
CA ARG A 28 8.90 -15.76 -9.69
C ARG A 28 8.39 -17.02 -9.02
N CYS A 29 7.12 -17.35 -9.21
CA CYS A 29 6.45 -18.49 -8.56
C CYS A 29 6.05 -19.60 -9.53
N ASN A 30 5.87 -19.29 -10.81
CA ASN A 30 5.36 -20.21 -11.84
C ASN A 30 3.98 -20.82 -11.52
N GLN A 31 3.18 -20.16 -10.68
CA GLN A 31 1.87 -20.65 -10.22
C GLN A 31 0.65 -19.92 -10.82
N ALA A 32 0.85 -18.73 -11.40
CA ALA A 32 -0.23 -17.91 -11.94
C ALA A 32 0.26 -17.09 -13.14
N VAL A 33 -0.68 -16.46 -13.86
CA VAL A 33 -0.35 -15.50 -14.91
C VAL A 33 0.37 -14.29 -14.30
N GLU A 34 1.46 -13.87 -14.94
CA GLU A 34 2.15 -12.62 -14.63
C GLU A 34 1.29 -11.44 -15.06
N ASP A 35 0.62 -10.84 -14.09
CA ASP A 35 0.14 -9.47 -14.21
C ASP A 35 0.72 -8.62 -13.06
N VAL A 36 0.49 -7.31 -13.14
CA VAL A 36 1.00 -6.35 -12.14
C VAL A 36 0.44 -6.66 -10.74
N ASN A 37 -0.80 -7.13 -10.64
CA ASN A 37 -1.41 -7.49 -9.37
C ASN A 37 -0.79 -8.76 -8.80
N HIS A 38 -0.63 -9.81 -9.61
CA HIS A 38 0.04 -11.02 -9.17
C HIS A 38 1.48 -10.70 -8.76
N ALA A 39 2.27 -10.06 -9.62
CA ALA A 39 3.68 -9.79 -9.36
C ALA A 39 3.91 -8.93 -8.11
N LEU A 40 3.01 -7.97 -7.81
CA LEU A 40 3.21 -7.03 -6.70
C LEU A 40 2.39 -7.34 -5.46
N ARG A 41 1.25 -8.02 -5.56
CA ARG A 41 0.28 -8.17 -4.44
C ARG A 41 0.09 -9.61 -3.99
N PHE A 42 0.01 -10.54 -4.94
CA PHE A 42 -0.46 -11.91 -4.68
C PHE A 42 0.59 -13.00 -4.94
N CYS A 43 1.79 -12.65 -5.42
CA CYS A 43 2.86 -13.62 -5.63
C CYS A 43 3.50 -13.97 -4.28
N GLU A 44 3.34 -15.20 -3.82
CA GLU A 44 3.93 -15.70 -2.57
C GLU A 44 5.45 -15.45 -2.49
N ARG A 45 6.16 -15.63 -3.62
CA ARG A 45 7.60 -15.38 -3.71
C ARG A 45 7.96 -13.90 -3.58
N HIS A 46 7.07 -12.99 -3.95
CA HIS A 46 7.27 -11.56 -3.70
C HIS A 46 7.08 -11.24 -2.21
N VAL A 47 6.05 -11.84 -1.58
CA VAL A 47 5.83 -11.71 -0.14
C VAL A 47 7.04 -12.22 0.63
N GLU A 48 7.54 -13.42 0.34
CA GLU A 48 8.75 -13.99 0.96
C GLU A 48 9.97 -13.07 0.86
N LEU A 49 10.23 -12.49 -0.33
CA LEU A 49 11.32 -11.55 -0.53
C LEU A 49 11.14 -10.30 0.33
N ALA A 50 9.93 -9.78 0.45
CA ALA A 50 9.64 -8.65 1.35
C ALA A 50 9.90 -9.02 2.82
N ILE A 51 9.52 -10.23 3.27
CA ILE A 51 9.82 -10.71 4.63
C ILE A 51 11.33 -10.71 4.90
N LEU A 52 12.10 -11.26 3.96
CA LEU A 52 13.57 -11.34 4.06
C LEU A 52 14.19 -9.94 4.13
N ALA A 53 13.75 -9.03 3.25
CA ALA A 53 14.23 -7.65 3.23
C ALA A 53 13.93 -6.93 4.55
N THR A 54 12.70 -7.06 5.08
CA THR A 54 12.32 -6.43 6.36
C THR A 54 13.14 -6.99 7.53
N ARG A 55 13.39 -8.30 7.59
CA ARG A 55 14.24 -8.91 8.63
C ARG A 55 15.67 -8.39 8.58
N SER A 56 16.24 -8.22 7.39
CA SER A 56 17.58 -7.65 7.23
C SER A 56 17.64 -6.18 7.64
N LEU A 57 16.63 -5.37 7.32
CA LEU A 57 16.55 -3.96 7.75
C LEU A 57 16.42 -3.84 9.28
N GLN A 58 15.66 -4.73 9.92
CA GLN A 58 15.56 -4.81 11.38
C GLN A 58 16.89 -5.13 12.06
N SER A 59 17.79 -5.88 11.42
CA SER A 59 19.12 -6.17 11.99
C SER A 59 20.11 -5.02 11.85
N ILE A 60 19.82 -4.02 11.01
CA ILE A 60 20.69 -2.86 10.74
C ILE A 60 20.30 -1.67 11.63
N SER A 61 19.03 -1.54 12.02
CA SER A 61 18.58 -0.57 13.01
C SER A 61 18.96 -1.01 14.42
N SER A 62 19.96 -0.35 15.03
CA SER A 62 20.30 -0.52 16.46
C SER A 62 19.22 0.02 17.40
N THR A 63 18.18 0.67 16.87
CA THR A 63 16.97 1.00 17.59
C THR A 63 16.02 -0.19 17.47
N ILE A 64 15.77 -0.88 18.59
CA ILE A 64 14.77 -1.94 18.68
C ILE A 64 13.42 -1.30 18.34
N VAL A 65 12.97 -1.47 17.09
CA VAL A 65 11.59 -1.15 16.71
C VAL A 65 10.74 -2.24 17.37
N HIS A 66 10.20 -1.91 18.54
CA HIS A 66 9.31 -2.82 19.25
C HIS A 66 7.95 -2.77 18.54
N TRP A 67 7.80 -3.59 17.50
CA TRP A 67 6.52 -3.75 16.81
C TRP A 67 5.46 -4.18 17.83
N SER A 68 4.42 -3.37 18.01
CA SER A 68 3.27 -3.73 18.82
C SER A 68 2.44 -4.77 18.08
N LEU A 69 2.04 -5.82 18.79
CA LEU A 69 1.09 -6.80 18.26
C LEU A 69 -0.27 -6.11 18.08
N SER A 70 -0.94 -6.44 16.98
CA SER A 70 -2.30 -6.00 16.70
C SER A 70 -3.28 -6.62 17.71
N PRO A 71 -4.43 -5.98 17.96
CA PRO A 71 -5.54 -6.65 18.62
C PRO A 71 -5.98 -7.91 17.85
N VAL A 72 -6.57 -8.86 18.55
CA VAL A 72 -7.06 -10.13 17.98
C VAL A 72 -8.01 -9.86 16.80
N ASN A 73 -7.85 -10.60 15.70
CA ASN A 73 -8.59 -10.45 14.43
C ASN A 73 -8.44 -9.08 13.73
N VAL A 74 -7.46 -8.25 14.10
CA VAL A 74 -7.18 -6.98 13.40
C VAL A 74 -5.89 -7.13 12.61
N VAL A 75 -5.95 -6.84 11.32
CA VAL A 75 -4.73 -6.80 10.50
C VAL A 75 -4.07 -5.44 10.63
N LYS A 76 -2.74 -5.46 10.76
CA LYS A 76 -1.93 -4.25 10.79
C LYS A 76 -1.34 -3.98 9.41
N VAL A 77 -1.60 -2.81 8.88
CA VAL A 77 -1.13 -2.32 7.58
C VAL A 77 -0.03 -1.32 7.85
N ASN A 78 1.21 -1.77 7.73
CA ASN A 78 2.38 -0.90 7.82
C ASN A 78 2.65 -0.32 6.44
N VAL A 79 2.72 1.00 6.35
CA VAL A 79 3.07 1.71 5.11
C VAL A 79 4.37 2.48 5.32
N ASP A 80 5.24 2.42 4.31
CA ASP A 80 6.48 3.20 4.24
C ASP A 80 6.65 3.71 2.81
N ASP A 81 7.50 4.70 2.61
CA ASP A 81 7.84 5.19 1.28
C ASP A 81 9.31 5.58 1.10
N GLY A 82 9.86 5.13 -0.03
CA GLY A 82 11.13 5.60 -0.54
C GLY A 82 10.92 6.73 -1.54
N PHE A 83 11.15 7.98 -1.14
CA PHE A 83 11.02 9.14 -2.03
C PHE A 83 12.36 9.65 -2.58
N ILE A 84 12.51 9.64 -3.90
CA ILE A 84 13.66 10.21 -4.61
C ILE A 84 13.23 11.53 -5.27
N LEU A 85 13.35 12.63 -4.52
CA LEU A 85 12.91 13.97 -4.95
C LEU A 85 13.50 14.40 -6.29
N ALA A 86 14.80 14.16 -6.53
CA ALA A 86 15.48 14.51 -7.77
C ALA A 86 14.82 13.90 -9.02
N HIS A 87 14.19 12.73 -8.87
CA HIS A 87 13.51 12.02 -9.94
C HIS A 87 11.98 12.13 -9.86
N ARG A 88 11.44 12.76 -8.81
CA ARG A 88 10.00 12.81 -8.50
C ARG A 88 9.37 11.42 -8.49
N LYS A 89 10.07 10.44 -7.90
CA LYS A 89 9.64 9.05 -7.84
C LYS A 89 9.46 8.62 -6.39
N VAL A 90 8.35 7.96 -6.12
CA VAL A 90 8.03 7.34 -4.84
C VAL A 90 7.90 5.84 -5.05
N CYS A 91 8.56 5.06 -4.21
CA CYS A 91 8.23 3.66 -4.02
C CYS A 91 7.43 3.55 -2.72
N SER A 92 6.12 3.33 -2.81
CA SER A 92 5.28 3.05 -1.65
C SER A 92 5.39 1.56 -1.32
N GLU A 93 5.69 1.22 -0.09
CA GLU A 93 5.85 -0.15 0.38
C GLU A 93 4.82 -0.44 1.47
N VAL A 94 4.17 -1.60 1.38
CA VAL A 94 3.12 -1.99 2.32
C VAL A 94 3.35 -3.41 2.79
N ILE A 95 3.23 -3.63 4.08
CA ILE A 95 3.22 -4.96 4.70
C ILE A 95 1.97 -5.08 5.56
N ILE A 96 1.18 -6.12 5.31
CA ILE A 96 0.00 -6.47 6.10
C ILE A 96 0.32 -7.66 6.99
N ARG A 97 -0.01 -7.57 8.28
CA ARG A 97 0.27 -8.61 9.28
C ARG A 97 -0.95 -8.96 10.12
N ASP A 98 -0.99 -10.20 10.61
CA ASP A 98 -1.96 -10.66 11.61
C ASP A 98 -1.55 -10.26 13.04
N GLU A 99 -2.37 -10.63 14.02
CA GLU A 99 -2.11 -10.41 15.45
C GLU A 99 -0.89 -11.17 16.01
N TYR A 100 -0.38 -12.16 15.28
CA TYR A 100 0.82 -12.92 15.63
C TYR A 100 2.08 -12.33 14.96
N GLY A 101 1.93 -11.25 14.19
CA GLY A 101 2.99 -10.61 13.43
C GLY A 101 3.38 -11.36 12.15
N GLN A 102 2.62 -12.38 11.74
CA GLN A 102 2.81 -13.09 10.48
C GLN A 102 2.37 -12.20 9.32
N ILE A 103 3.15 -12.22 8.24
CA ILE A 103 2.86 -11.41 7.06
C ILE A 103 1.79 -12.12 6.23
N LEU A 104 0.65 -11.45 6.05
CA LEU A 104 -0.48 -11.90 5.25
C LEU A 104 -0.42 -11.37 3.81
N GLY A 105 0.29 -10.27 3.60
CA GLY A 105 0.49 -9.69 2.28
C GLY A 105 1.58 -8.63 2.30
N ALA A 106 2.24 -8.45 1.16
CA ALA A 106 3.19 -7.37 0.95
C ALA A 106 3.11 -6.89 -0.49
N CYS A 107 3.34 -5.60 -0.69
CA CYS A 107 3.40 -5.03 -2.03
C CYS A 107 4.23 -3.76 -2.08
N SER A 108 4.66 -3.43 -3.28
CA SER A 108 5.29 -2.13 -3.56
C SER A 108 4.72 -1.50 -4.83
N TRP A 109 4.61 -0.17 -4.83
CA TRP A 109 4.17 0.62 -5.97
C TRP A 109 5.14 1.75 -6.29
N LEU A 110 5.66 1.74 -7.51
CA LEU A 110 6.44 2.83 -8.05
C LEU A 110 5.53 3.87 -8.71
N THR A 111 5.48 5.06 -8.14
CA THR A 111 4.70 6.18 -8.66
C THR A 111 5.64 7.32 -9.09
N ASN A 112 5.40 7.82 -10.30
CA ASN A 112 6.17 8.93 -10.87
C ASN A 112 5.45 10.27 -10.64
N GLN A 113 6.19 11.36 -10.84
CA GLN A 113 5.68 12.73 -10.78
C GLN A 113 5.15 13.17 -9.41
N VAL A 114 5.58 12.50 -8.33
CA VAL A 114 5.29 12.95 -6.97
C VAL A 114 6.25 14.07 -6.61
N SER A 115 5.71 15.20 -6.16
CA SER A 115 6.48 16.45 -6.02
C SER A 115 6.81 16.83 -4.58
N THR A 116 6.26 16.12 -3.58
CA THR A 116 6.47 16.42 -2.17
C THR A 116 6.51 15.13 -1.34
N VAL A 117 7.22 15.16 -0.21
CA VAL A 117 7.24 14.07 0.78
C VAL A 117 5.82 13.82 1.31
N PHE A 118 5.07 14.88 1.64
CA PHE A 118 3.68 14.73 2.07
C PHE A 118 2.77 14.01 1.06
N ALA A 119 3.00 14.21 -0.25
CA ALA A 119 2.25 13.49 -1.27
C ALA A 119 2.71 12.03 -1.38
N ALA A 120 3.98 11.74 -1.10
CA ALA A 120 4.50 10.37 -1.04
C ALA A 120 3.87 9.60 0.13
N GLU A 121 3.84 10.20 1.31
CA GLU A 121 3.25 9.63 2.52
C GLU A 121 1.74 9.41 2.33
N ALA A 122 1.01 10.41 1.84
CA ALA A 122 -0.42 10.30 1.56
C ALA A 122 -0.73 9.21 0.52
N LEU A 123 0.14 9.06 -0.47
CA LEU A 123 0.03 8.01 -1.47
C LEU A 123 0.30 6.62 -0.86
N ALA A 124 1.31 6.47 -0.01
CA ALA A 124 1.60 5.23 0.68
C ALA A 124 0.43 4.77 1.54
N VAL A 125 -0.21 5.70 2.27
CA VAL A 125 -1.42 5.42 3.06
C VAL A 125 -2.59 5.00 2.17
N ALA A 126 -2.89 5.75 1.10
CA ALA A 126 -3.97 5.40 0.18
C ALA A 126 -3.74 4.02 -0.48
N CYS A 127 -2.51 3.74 -0.91
CA CYS A 127 -2.10 2.44 -1.43
C CYS A 127 -2.26 1.31 -0.41
N GLY A 128 -1.86 1.54 0.85
CA GLY A 128 -1.98 0.55 1.92
C GLY A 128 -3.42 0.19 2.26
N LEU A 129 -4.30 1.19 2.38
CA LEU A 129 -5.73 0.96 2.59
C LEU A 129 -6.36 0.24 1.41
N ARG A 130 -6.04 0.66 0.18
CA ARG A 130 -6.53 -0.01 -1.02
C ARG A 130 -6.08 -1.47 -1.07
N PHE A 131 -4.83 -1.73 -0.71
CA PHE A 131 -4.31 -3.10 -0.66
C PHE A 131 -5.06 -3.96 0.34
N ALA A 132 -5.28 -3.44 1.55
CA ALA A 132 -6.02 -4.16 2.59
C ALA A 132 -7.46 -4.47 2.17
N TYR A 133 -8.11 -3.52 1.50
CA TYR A 133 -9.44 -3.72 0.91
C TYR A 133 -9.43 -4.80 -0.18
N ASP A 134 -8.49 -4.73 -1.12
CA ASP A 134 -8.39 -5.70 -2.23
C ASP A 134 -8.08 -7.12 -1.73
N MET A 135 -7.42 -7.24 -0.58
CA MET A 135 -7.17 -8.51 0.12
C MET A 135 -8.39 -9.02 0.92
N GLY A 136 -9.47 -8.24 1.00
CA GLY A 136 -10.71 -8.62 1.68
C GLY A 136 -10.69 -8.46 3.19
N PHE A 137 -9.75 -7.68 3.74
CA PHE A 137 -9.71 -7.43 5.18
C PHE A 137 -10.80 -6.43 5.59
N LEU A 138 -11.41 -6.67 6.76
CA LEU A 138 -12.51 -5.86 7.28
C LEU A 138 -12.18 -5.10 8.56
N LEU A 139 -11.15 -5.52 9.29
CA LEU A 139 -10.71 -4.92 10.55
C LEU A 139 -9.25 -4.51 10.39
N VAL A 140 -9.02 -3.22 10.18
CA VAL A 140 -7.72 -2.69 9.73
C VAL A 140 -7.16 -1.71 10.76
N MET A 141 -5.88 -1.84 11.07
CA MET A 141 -5.10 -0.83 11.78
C MET A 141 -3.97 -0.38 10.87
N LEU A 142 -3.96 0.87 10.43
CA LEU A 142 -2.87 1.42 9.63
C LEU A 142 -1.84 2.08 10.54
N ASP A 143 -0.58 1.74 10.34
CA ASP A 143 0.57 2.46 10.92
C ASP A 143 1.33 3.11 9.76
N GLY A 144 1.38 4.44 9.74
CA GLY A 144 2.20 5.23 8.82
C GLY A 144 2.93 6.35 9.54
N ASP A 145 4.06 6.78 9.00
CA ASP A 145 4.97 7.72 9.66
C ASP A 145 4.49 9.19 9.64
N SER A 146 3.43 9.49 8.88
CA SER A 146 2.93 10.85 8.69
C SER A 146 1.72 11.18 9.56
N LYS A 147 1.99 11.74 10.75
CA LYS A 147 0.92 12.24 11.63
C LYS A 147 -0.04 13.20 10.91
N LEU A 148 0.48 14.07 10.04
CA LEU A 148 -0.34 15.05 9.32
C LEU A 148 -1.34 14.38 8.37
N VAL A 149 -0.92 13.35 7.64
CA VAL A 149 -1.80 12.59 6.74
C VAL A 149 -2.87 11.86 7.54
N ILE A 150 -2.47 11.19 8.63
CA ILE A 150 -3.38 10.47 9.53
C ILE A 150 -4.41 11.42 10.14
N ASP A 151 -3.98 12.57 10.65
CA ASP A 151 -4.86 13.59 11.20
C ASP A 151 -5.88 14.08 10.14
N LYS A 152 -5.45 14.28 8.89
CA LYS A 152 -6.34 14.67 7.77
C LYS A 152 -7.36 13.61 7.39
N ILE A 153 -7.00 12.32 7.48
CA ILE A 153 -7.92 11.20 7.23
C ILE A 153 -8.97 11.11 8.33
N ASN A 154 -8.58 11.40 9.57
CA ASN A 154 -9.48 11.40 10.73
C ASN A 154 -10.35 12.67 10.83
N ASP A 155 -9.96 13.76 10.16
CA ASP A 155 -10.74 15.00 10.15
C ASP A 155 -12.08 14.83 9.40
N SER A 156 -13.16 15.41 9.94
CA SER A 156 -14.46 15.43 9.27
C SER A 156 -14.58 16.54 8.23
N LEU A 157 -13.68 17.53 8.26
CA LEU A 157 -13.65 18.63 7.31
C LEU A 157 -13.10 18.20 5.95
N GLU A 158 -13.53 18.93 4.93
CA GLU A 158 -13.02 18.78 3.57
C GLU A 158 -11.55 19.24 3.50
N ASP A 159 -10.67 18.40 2.95
CA ASP A 159 -9.28 18.79 2.74
C ASP A 159 -9.16 19.60 1.44
N LEU A 160 -8.69 20.83 1.55
CA LEU A 160 -8.43 21.74 0.42
C LEU A 160 -6.94 21.80 0.04
N SER A 161 -6.13 20.90 0.60
CA SER A 161 -4.70 20.84 0.32
C SER A 161 -4.39 20.25 -1.06
N LYS A 162 -3.11 20.33 -1.47
CA LYS A 162 -2.63 19.71 -2.72
C LYS A 162 -2.71 18.17 -2.73
N ILE A 163 -2.92 17.55 -1.57
CA ILE A 163 -3.04 16.09 -1.42
C ILE A 163 -4.49 15.64 -1.19
N SER A 164 -5.46 16.56 -1.32
CA SER A 164 -6.88 16.30 -1.02
C SER A 164 -7.45 15.09 -1.75
N ALA A 165 -7.04 14.86 -3.00
CA ALA A 165 -7.47 13.69 -3.77
C ALA A 165 -7.01 12.36 -3.14
N LEU A 166 -5.78 12.30 -2.60
CA LEU A 166 -5.25 11.11 -1.92
C LEU A 166 -5.92 10.91 -0.57
N ILE A 167 -6.16 12.00 0.17
CA ILE A 167 -6.90 11.97 1.43
C ILE A 167 -8.35 11.51 1.20
N TRP A 168 -8.99 12.01 0.15
CA TRP A 168 -10.33 11.59 -0.24
C TRP A 168 -10.36 10.10 -0.60
N GLU A 169 -9.41 9.61 -1.41
CA GLU A 169 -9.34 8.18 -1.74
C GLU A 169 -9.15 7.32 -0.49
N ALA A 170 -8.24 7.69 0.41
CA ALA A 170 -8.05 7.00 1.69
C ALA A 170 -9.36 6.96 2.50
N LYS A 171 -10.05 8.10 2.65
CA LYS A 171 -11.35 8.18 3.35
C LYS A 171 -12.42 7.30 2.69
N GLU A 172 -12.52 7.31 1.36
CA GLU A 172 -13.51 6.50 0.66
C GLU A 172 -13.24 5.00 0.80
N VAL A 173 -11.97 4.57 0.69
CA VAL A 173 -11.61 3.17 0.89
C VAL A 173 -11.88 2.73 2.33
N SER A 174 -11.61 3.60 3.31
CA SER A 174 -11.83 3.29 4.72
C SER A 174 -13.28 2.94 5.07
N LYS A 175 -14.26 3.46 4.31
CA LYS A 175 -15.69 3.15 4.50
C LYS A 175 -16.05 1.70 4.20
N PHE A 176 -15.20 0.96 3.48
CA PHE A 176 -15.43 -0.46 3.20
C PHE A 176 -14.98 -1.37 4.33
N PHE A 177 -14.24 -0.86 5.32
CA PHE A 177 -13.88 -1.60 6.51
C PHE A 177 -15.02 -1.56 7.53
N ARG A 178 -15.17 -2.65 8.28
CA ARG A 178 -16.09 -2.70 9.42
C ARG A 178 -15.56 -1.86 10.59
N ASP A 179 -14.25 -1.91 10.80
CA ASP A 179 -13.53 -1.04 11.74
C ASP A 179 -12.17 -0.71 11.11
N SER A 180 -11.75 0.54 11.25
CA SER A 180 -10.46 1.02 10.77
C SER A 180 -9.87 2.00 11.78
N ARG A 181 -8.60 1.81 12.13
CA ARG A 181 -7.85 2.69 13.03
C ARG A 181 -6.61 3.20 12.31
N PHE A 182 -6.29 4.46 12.50
CA PHE A 182 -5.17 5.16 11.86
C PHE A 182 -4.39 5.92 12.94
#